data_AF-A0A644WMM4-F1
#
_entry.id   AF-A0A644WMM4-F1
#
_cell.length_a   1.000
_cell.length_b   1.000
_cell.length_c   1.000
_cell.angle_alpha   90.00
_cell.angle_beta   90.00
_cell.angle_gamma   90.00
#
_symmetry.space_group_name_H-M   'P 1'
#
loop_
_entity.id
_entity.type
_entity.pdbx_description
1 polymer ?
#
loop_
_entity_poly.entity_id
_entity_poly.type
_entity_poly.pdbx_seq_one_letter_code
_entity_poly.pdbx_strand_id
1 'polypeptide(L)'
;MMRDISTEVLRRMGYSEGLILQGCGGDPQEWIDGINEMLTDMNILKNGSRFTEVSRFEHDGLTNLLFHMDGVQLDIGKLALWRLKTHEQFGGTWLSDYVPNKLDGFVQSNQDATGDKVEFGMEMGGLQ
;
A
#
# COMPACT_ATOMS: atom_id res chain seq x y z
N MET A 1 10.10 -6.92 -6.24
CA MET A 1 9.88 -6.33 -7.57
C MET A 1 9.45 -4.87 -7.38
N MET A 2 10.07 -3.94 -8.12
CA MET A 2 9.63 -2.55 -8.17
C MET A 2 8.71 -2.35 -9.38
N ARG A 3 7.63 -1.58 -9.21
CA ARG A 3 6.69 -1.23 -10.28
C ARG A 3 6.38 0.26 -10.27
N ASP A 4 6.42 0.92 -11.43
CA ASP A 4 5.93 2.29 -11.56
C ASP A 4 4.39 2.29 -11.65
N ILE A 5 3.74 3.14 -10.85
CA ILE A 5 2.28 3.28 -10.81
C ILE A 5 1.89 4.77 -10.84
N SER A 6 0.67 5.05 -11.30
CA SER A 6 0.10 6.41 -11.21
C SER A 6 -0.59 6.64 -9.87
N THR A 7 -0.82 7.90 -9.53
CA THR A 7 -1.65 8.28 -8.38
C THR A 7 -3.09 7.77 -8.51
N GLU A 8 -3.61 7.64 -9.72
CA GLU A 8 -4.93 7.03 -9.96
C GLU A 8 -4.96 5.55 -9.56
N VAL A 9 -3.89 4.80 -9.85
CA VAL A 9 -3.75 3.42 -9.37
C VAL A 9 -3.68 3.39 -7.84
N LEU A 10 -2.93 4.32 -7.24
CA LEU A 10 -2.84 4.46 -5.78
C LEU A 10 -4.22 4.69 -5.13
N ARG A 11 -5.09 5.49 -5.75
CA ARG A 11 -6.46 5.73 -5.27
C ARG A 11 -7.36 4.49 -5.31
N ARG A 12 -7.02 3.46 -6.07
CA ARG A 12 -7.78 2.20 -6.15
C ARG A 12 -7.33 1.16 -5.11
N MET A 13 -6.31 1.48 -4.30
CA MET A 13 -5.70 0.59 -3.32
C MET A 13 -6.36 0.65 -1.92
N GLY A 14 -7.67 0.93 -1.86
CA GLY A 14 -8.39 1.17 -0.59
C GLY A 14 -8.51 -0.01 0.37
N TYR A 15 -8.18 -1.22 -0.08
CA TYR A 15 -8.20 -2.45 0.73
C TYR A 15 -6.80 -2.95 1.11
N SER A 16 -5.75 -2.20 0.74
CA SER A 16 -4.35 -2.51 1.08
C SER A 16 -3.76 -1.45 2.00
N GLU A 17 -2.65 -1.78 2.65
CA GLU A 17 -1.90 -0.83 3.48
C GLU A 17 -0.41 -0.88 3.14
N GLY A 18 0.26 0.25 3.35
CA GLY A 18 1.68 0.34 3.12
C GLY A 18 2.32 1.59 3.68
N LEU A 19 3.65 1.57 3.73
CA LEU A 19 4.45 2.72 4.11
C LEU A 19 4.84 3.50 2.85
N ILE A 20 4.47 4.76 2.77
CA ILE A 20 4.93 5.67 1.72
C ILE A 20 6.09 6.50 2.27
N LEU A 21 7.20 6.49 1.54
CA LEU A 21 8.31 7.44 1.72
C LEU A 21 8.31 8.42 0.55
N GLN A 22 8.63 9.68 0.86
CA GLN A 22 8.53 10.78 -0.10
C GLN A 22 9.91 11.40 -0.34
N GLY A 23 10.13 11.92 -1.56
CA GLY A 23 11.40 12.55 -1.92
C GLY A 23 12.55 11.55 -2.06
N CYS A 24 12.26 10.32 -2.52
CA CYS A 24 13.24 9.27 -2.76
C CYS A 24 14.04 9.56 -4.05
N GLY A 25 14.94 10.54 -3.99
CA GLY A 25 15.86 10.86 -5.08
C GLY A 25 16.95 9.81 -5.25
N GLY A 26 17.61 9.80 -6.42
CA GLY A 26 18.67 8.82 -6.73
C GLY A 26 18.09 7.48 -7.21
N ASP A 27 18.80 6.39 -6.95
CA ASP A 27 18.37 5.04 -7.34
C ASP A 27 17.33 4.50 -6.34
N PRO A 28 16.09 4.19 -6.78
CA PRO A 28 15.08 3.57 -5.92
C PRO A 28 15.54 2.27 -5.25
N GLN A 29 16.42 1.49 -5.87
CA GLN A 29 16.86 0.22 -5.30
C GLN A 29 17.71 0.44 -4.03
N GLU A 30 18.53 1.49 -3.99
CA GLU A 30 19.29 1.87 -2.78
C GLU A 30 18.36 2.19 -1.62
N TRP A 31 17.23 2.84 -1.89
CA TRP A 31 16.19 3.09 -0.89
C TRP A 31 15.55 1.80 -0.40
N ILE A 32 15.20 0.89 -1.31
CA ILE A 32 14.57 -0.39 -0.96
C ILE A 32 15.49 -1.22 -0.07
N ASP A 33 16.77 -1.32 -0.44
CA ASP A 33 17.73 -2.10 0.32
C ASP A 33 18.06 -1.45 1.66
N GLY A 34 18.31 -0.15 1.69
CA GLY A 34 18.61 0.58 2.91
C GLY A 34 17.46 0.58 3.93
N ILE A 35 16.20 0.73 3.48
CA ILE A 35 15.03 0.65 4.36
C ILE A 35 14.84 -0.78 4.89
N ASN A 36 15.00 -1.80 4.05
CA ASN A 36 14.89 -3.18 4.52
C ASN A 36 15.97 -3.52 5.55
N GLU A 37 17.22 -3.11 5.32
CA GLU A 37 18.33 -3.31 6.27
C GLU A 37 18.06 -2.58 7.59
N MET A 38 17.76 -1.28 7.53
CA MET A 38 17.48 -0.47 8.72
C MET A 38 16.33 -1.05 9.56
N LEU A 39 15.21 -1.42 8.93
CA LEU A 39 14.06 -1.97 9.64
C LEU A 39 14.32 -3.39 10.17
N THR A 40 15.20 -4.16 9.53
CA THR A 40 15.65 -5.46 10.04
C THR A 40 16.50 -5.29 11.28
N ASP A 41 17.48 -4.38 11.26
CA ASP A 41 18.38 -4.10 12.38
C ASP A 41 17.63 -3.58 13.61
N MET A 42 16.57 -2.79 13.39
CA MET A 42 15.68 -2.31 14.44
C MET A 42 14.72 -3.38 14.97
N ASN A 43 14.78 -4.61 14.42
CA ASN A 43 13.87 -5.70 14.71
C ASN A 43 12.40 -5.25 14.54
N ILE A 44 12.14 -4.51 13.46
CA ILE A 44 10.80 -4.13 13.00
C ILE A 44 10.33 -5.19 12.01
N LEU A 45 11.14 -5.49 10.98
CA LEU A 45 10.94 -6.67 10.14
C LEU A 45 11.32 -7.93 10.91
N LYS A 46 10.49 -8.97 10.83
CA LYS A 46 10.61 -10.20 11.62
C LYS A 46 10.94 -11.39 10.76
N ASN A 47 11.63 -12.38 11.34
CA ASN A 47 11.86 -13.69 10.72
C ASN A 47 12.50 -13.61 9.32
N GLY A 48 13.35 -12.61 9.08
CA GLY A 48 13.97 -12.36 7.77
C GLY A 48 13.01 -11.85 6.69
N SER A 49 11.79 -11.45 7.07
CA SER A 49 10.82 -10.84 6.17
C SER A 49 11.35 -9.50 5.65
N ARG A 50 10.96 -9.16 4.43
CA ARG A 50 11.37 -7.95 3.72
C ARG A 50 10.21 -7.40 2.92
N PHE A 51 10.26 -6.10 2.67
CA PHE A 51 9.44 -5.49 1.63
C PHE A 51 9.97 -5.93 0.27
N THR A 52 9.27 -6.89 -0.34
CA THR A 52 9.58 -7.37 -1.68
C THR A 52 8.78 -6.63 -2.74
N GLU A 53 7.56 -6.21 -2.43
CA GLU A 53 6.70 -5.46 -3.35
C GLU A 53 6.80 -3.97 -3.03
N VAL A 54 7.33 -3.21 -3.98
CA VAL A 54 7.49 -1.76 -3.86
C VAL A 54 6.95 -1.10 -5.12
N SER A 55 6.20 -0.01 -4.96
CA SER A 55 5.72 0.79 -6.08
C SER A 55 6.32 2.18 -6.06
N ARG A 56 6.78 2.65 -7.22
CA ARG A 56 7.24 4.02 -7.41
C ARG A 56 6.12 4.85 -8.04
N PHE A 57 5.96 6.07 -7.57
CA PHE A 57 5.04 7.03 -8.19
C PHE A 57 5.54 8.46 -8.00
N GLU A 58 5.22 9.32 -8.97
CA GLU A 58 5.53 10.74 -8.92
C GLU A 58 4.31 11.53 -8.45
N HIS A 59 4.48 12.42 -7.49
CA HIS A 59 3.42 13.33 -7.02
C HIS A 59 4.04 14.61 -6.46
N ASP A 60 3.47 15.78 -6.81
CA ASP A 60 3.97 17.11 -6.41
C ASP A 60 5.47 17.35 -6.71
N GLY A 61 5.97 16.76 -7.81
CA GLY A 61 7.37 16.89 -8.22
C GLY A 61 8.36 16.06 -7.39
N LEU A 62 7.86 15.15 -6.55
CA LEU A 62 8.65 14.21 -5.77
C LEU A 62 8.50 12.78 -6.29
N THR A 63 9.62 12.07 -6.32
CA THR A 63 9.66 10.61 -6.42
C THR A 63 9.25 10.02 -5.07
N ASN A 64 8.21 9.18 -5.05
CA ASN A 64 7.73 8.51 -3.85
C ASN A 64 7.78 6.99 -4.02
N LEU A 65 8.00 6.29 -2.90
CA LEU A 65 8.01 4.83 -2.84
C LEU A 65 6.96 4.34 -1.85
N LEU A 66 6.07 3.46 -2.33
CA LEU A 66 5.13 2.70 -1.52
C LEU A 66 5.70 1.31 -1.25
N PHE A 67 5.98 1.01 0.01
CA PHE A 67 6.37 -0.30 0.52
C PHE A 67 5.10 -1.04 0.97
N HIS A 68 4.69 -2.04 0.19
CA HIS A 68 3.47 -2.81 0.44
C HIS A 68 3.65 -3.74 1.64
N MET A 69 2.67 -3.76 2.56
CA MET A 69 2.75 -4.59 3.78
C MET A 69 2.15 -5.98 3.63
N ASP A 70 1.46 -6.25 2.53
CA ASP A 70 0.80 -7.53 2.30
C ASP A 70 1.81 -8.69 2.32
N GLY A 71 1.60 -9.63 3.25
CA GLY A 71 2.47 -10.79 3.43
C GLY A 71 3.81 -10.50 4.14
N VAL A 72 4.05 -9.28 4.61
CA VAL A 72 5.27 -8.91 5.33
C VAL A 72 5.08 -9.13 6.83
N GLN A 73 5.99 -9.89 7.46
CA GLN A 73 5.98 -10.10 8.90
C GLN A 73 6.72 -8.96 9.58
N LEU A 74 5.99 -8.07 10.26
CA LEU A 74 6.55 -6.88 10.87
C LEU A 74 5.85 -6.50 12.18
N ASP A 75 6.57 -5.74 13.01
CA ASP A 75 6.05 -5.12 14.23
C ASP A 75 5.45 -3.75 13.89
N ILE A 76 4.14 -3.73 13.66
CA ILE A 76 3.40 -2.52 13.23
C ILE A 76 3.57 -1.38 14.24
N GLY A 77 3.59 -1.70 15.55
CA GLY A 77 3.75 -0.69 16.61
C GLY A 77 5.11 -0.02 16.55
N LYS A 78 6.19 -0.79 16.39
CA LYS A 78 7.52 -0.21 16.20
C LYS A 78 7.67 0.53 14.87
N LEU A 79 7.06 0.03 13.80
CA LEU A 79 7.09 0.72 12.51
C LEU A 79 6.39 2.08 12.59
N ALA A 80 5.25 2.16 13.28
CA ALA A 80 4.56 3.42 13.53
C ALA A 80 5.44 4.41 14.30
N LEU A 81 6.13 3.96 15.35
CA LEU A 81 7.08 4.79 16.10
C LEU A 81 8.28 5.23 15.25
N TRP A 82 8.84 4.33 14.44
CA TRP A 82 9.91 4.67 13.51
C TRP A 82 9.47 5.74 12.52
N ARG A 83 8.30 5.55 11.87
CA ARG A 83 7.72 6.50 10.90
C ARG A 83 7.59 7.90 11.50
N LEU A 84 7.12 8.01 12.74
CA LEU A 84 7.00 9.28 13.44
C LEU A 84 8.37 9.92 13.73
N LYS A 85 9.34 9.13 14.19
CA LYS A 85 10.70 9.62 14.53
C LYS A 85 11.51 10.04 13.30
N THR A 86 11.28 9.41 12.16
CA THR A 86 12.03 9.66 10.93
C THR A 86 11.24 10.48 9.91
N HIS A 87 10.10 11.06 10.31
CA HIS A 87 9.21 11.79 9.40
C HIS A 87 9.92 12.96 8.70
N GLU A 88 10.74 13.74 9.42
CA GLU A 88 11.51 14.85 8.82
C GLU A 88 12.54 14.38 7.79
N GLN A 89 13.05 13.15 7.93
CA GLN A 89 14.07 12.60 7.05
C GLN A 89 13.47 11.93 5.80
N PHE A 90 12.37 11.18 5.97
CA PHE A 90 11.82 10.32 4.90
C PHE A 90 10.41 10.72 4.43
N GLY A 91 9.77 11.70 5.07
CA GLY A 91 8.38 12.06 4.78
C GLY A 91 7.40 10.90 4.99
N GLY A 92 7.72 9.97 5.90
CA GLY A 92 6.99 8.72 6.06
C GLY A 92 5.52 8.92 6.42
N THR A 93 4.62 8.26 5.68
CA THR A 93 3.16 8.33 5.86
C THR A 93 2.52 6.99 5.51
N TRP A 94 1.33 6.71 6.04
CA TRP A 94 0.57 5.52 5.66
C TRP A 94 -0.15 5.74 4.33
N LEU A 95 -0.42 4.67 3.59
CA LEU A 95 -1.23 4.73 2.38
C LEU A 95 -2.65 5.21 2.71
N SER A 96 -3.23 4.69 3.79
CA SER A 96 -4.53 5.10 4.33
C SER A 96 -4.58 6.56 4.76
N ASP A 97 -3.45 7.16 5.13
CA ASP A 97 -3.34 8.60 5.42
C ASP A 97 -3.11 9.40 4.13
N TYR A 98 -2.24 8.93 3.24
CA TYR A 98 -1.79 9.69 2.08
C TYR A 98 -2.91 9.92 1.08
N VAL A 99 -3.65 8.87 0.73
CA VAL A 99 -4.65 8.93 -0.35
C VAL A 99 -5.80 9.90 0.01
N PRO A 100 -6.42 9.85 1.20
CA PRO A 100 -7.44 10.83 1.59
C PRO A 100 -6.91 12.25 1.72
N ASN A 101 -5.68 12.43 2.22
CA ASN A 101 -5.15 13.77 2.50
C ASN A 101 -4.48 14.44 1.29
N LYS A 102 -4.04 13.67 0.30
CA LYS A 102 -3.25 14.17 -0.84
C LYS A 102 -3.86 13.91 -2.20
N LEU A 103 -4.74 12.90 -2.32
CA LEU A 103 -5.25 12.42 -3.61
C LEU A 103 -6.79 12.36 -3.67
N ASP A 104 -7.49 13.18 -2.89
CA ASP A 104 -8.96 13.25 -2.86
C ASP A 104 -9.64 11.90 -2.53
N GLY A 105 -9.00 11.08 -1.70
CA GLY A 105 -9.58 9.84 -1.20
C GLY A 105 -9.53 8.67 -2.18
N PHE A 106 -9.85 7.50 -1.62
CA PHE A 106 -9.92 6.25 -2.38
C PHE A 106 -11.15 6.26 -3.29
N VAL A 107 -11.01 5.63 -4.45
CA VAL A 107 -12.11 5.30 -5.33
C VAL A 107 -12.44 3.82 -5.17
N GLN A 108 -13.73 3.47 -5.18
CA GLN A 108 -14.13 2.07 -5.16
C GLN A 108 -13.54 1.36 -6.38
N SER A 109 -12.75 0.31 -6.15
CA SER A 109 -12.42 -0.63 -7.20
C SER A 109 -13.71 -1.38 -7.54
N ASN A 110 -14.17 -1.33 -8.79
CA ASN A 110 -15.34 -2.08 -9.28
C ASN A 110 -15.13 -3.62 -9.26
N GLN A 111 -14.34 -4.17 -8.34
CA GLN A 111 -14.16 -5.62 -8.19
C GLN A 111 -15.31 -6.26 -7.39
N ASP A 112 -16.19 -5.47 -6.77
CA ASP A 112 -17.34 -5.96 -6.01
C ASP A 112 -18.65 -6.10 -6.83
N ALA A 113 -18.61 -5.98 -8.16
CA ALA A 113 -19.79 -6.10 -9.04
C ALA A 113 -19.87 -7.40 -9.85
N THR A 114 -19.12 -8.45 -9.47
CA THR A 114 -19.24 -9.78 -10.09
C THR A 114 -19.34 -10.88 -9.02
N GLY A 115 -20.30 -10.72 -8.10
CA GLY A 115 -20.74 -11.78 -7.18
C GLY A 115 -22.22 -12.08 -7.42
N ASP A 116 -22.48 -13.12 -8.21
CA ASP A 116 -23.73 -13.89 -8.33
C ASP A 116 -25.08 -13.15 -8.24
N LYS A 117 -25.61 -12.76 -9.40
CA LYS A 117 -27.07 -12.85 -9.60
C LYS A 117 -27.45 -14.31 -9.84
N VAL A 118 -27.67 -15.08 -8.77
CA VAL A 118 -28.49 -16.29 -8.87
C VAL A 118 -29.96 -15.85 -8.83
N GLU A 119 -30.56 -15.68 -10.01
CA GLU A 119 -32.02 -15.60 -10.15
C GLU A 119 -32.62 -16.94 -9.71
N PHE A 120 -33.09 -17.02 -8.46
CA PHE A 120 -34.04 -18.06 -8.06
C PHE A 120 -35.39 -17.74 -8.69
N GLY A 121 -35.62 -18.24 -9.89
CA GLY A 121 -36.95 -18.33 -10.49
C GLY A 121 -37.80 -19.32 -9.68
N MET A 122 -38.63 -18.80 -8.77
CA MET A 122 -39.71 -19.58 -8.17
C MET A 122 -40.81 -19.77 -9.21
N GLU A 123 -40.78 -20.89 -9.95
CA GLU A 123 -41.95 -21.37 -10.68
C GLU A 123 -42.96 -21.93 -9.67
N MET A 124 -43.99 -21.12 -9.39
CA MET A 124 -45.22 -21.58 -8.75
C MET A 124 -46.33 -21.55 -9.79
N GLY A 125 -46.87 -22.71 -10.14
CA GLY A 125 -48.23 -22.82 -10.66
C GLY A 125 -48.39 -23.65 -11.93
N GLY A 126 -49.06 -24.80 -11.80
CA GLY A 126 -49.63 -25.48 -12.96
C GLY A 126 -49.88 -26.98 -12.77
N LEU A 127 -50.61 -27.39 -11.73
CA LEU A 127 -51.34 -28.67 -11.79
C LEU A 127 -52.73 -28.39 -12.37
N GLN A 128 -52.93 -28.77 -13.62
CA GLN A 128 -54.21 -29.16 -14.19
C GLN A 128 -54.02 -30.47 -14.96
#